data_AF-A0A3D4W5A8-F1
#
_entry.id   AF-A0A3D4W5A8-F1
#
_cell.length_a   1.000
_cell.length_b   1.000
_cell.length_c   1.000
_cell.angle_alpha   90.00
_cell.angle_beta   90.00
_cell.angle_gamma   90.00
#
_symmetry.space_group_name_H-M   'P 1'
#
loop_
_entity.id
_entity.type
_entity.pdbx_description
1 polymer ?
#
loop_
_entity_poly.entity_id
_entity_poly.type
_entity_poly.pdbx_seq_one_letter_code
_entity_poly.pdbx_strand_id
1 'polypeptide(L)'
;MNSAVGSRAATFRIIMLIAATGVLMGTVFSGGMMEIARSGVFYPEKFSFAHIMLIFLAVMITDVILLDTFNTIGFPTSTTVSLVFELLGAAVAIAVIQISQGDQAGMLGDYINSGKA
;
A
#
# COMPACT_ATOMS: atom_id res chain seq x y z
N MET A 1 18.92 2.54 7.38
CA MET A 1 19.51 3.79 7.92
C MET A 1 20.14 3.61 9.31
N ASN A 2 19.50 2.91 10.26
CA ASN A 2 20.03 2.72 11.62
C ASN A 2 21.48 2.21 11.69
N SER A 3 21.87 1.26 10.82
CA SER A 3 23.23 0.70 10.83
C SER A 3 24.30 1.70 10.40
N ALA A 4 24.02 2.55 9.40
CA ALA A 4 24.98 3.54 8.90
C ALA A 4 25.14 4.73 9.84
N VAL A 5 24.05 5.13 10.51
CA VAL A 5 24.07 6.18 11.54
C VAL A 5 24.76 5.68 12.82
N GLY A 6 24.48 4.44 13.24
CA GLY A 6 25.07 3.83 14.44
C GLY A 6 26.57 3.50 14.31
N SER A 7 27.04 3.13 13.12
CA SER A 7 28.46 2.82 12.87
C SER A 7 29.36 4.04 12.65
N ARG A 8 28.79 5.26 12.60
CA ARG A 8 29.49 6.51 12.26
C ARG A 8 30.26 6.44 10.93
N ALA A 9 29.76 5.69 9.96
CA ALA A 9 30.43 5.52 8.67
C ALA A 9 30.57 6.82 7.85
N ALA A 10 29.65 7.78 8.02
CA ALA A 10 29.67 9.10 7.38
C ALA A 10 28.86 10.13 8.19
N THR A 11 28.99 11.42 7.86
CA THR A 11 28.15 12.48 8.45
C THR A 11 26.68 12.30 8.05
N PHE A 12 25.74 12.62 8.95
CA PHE A 12 24.29 12.49 8.74
C PHE A 12 23.80 13.05 7.39
N ARG A 13 24.32 14.20 6.95
CA ARG A 13 23.98 14.82 5.66
C ARG A 13 24.30 13.92 4.46
N ILE A 14 25.46 13.26 4.48
CA ILE A 14 25.90 12.37 3.39
C ILE A 14 25.02 11.11 3.37
N ILE A 15 24.73 10.54 4.55
CA ILE A 15 23.85 9.37 4.69
C ILE A 15 22.46 9.69 4.11
N MET A 16 21.89 10.85 4.43
CA MET A 16 20.60 11.29 3.91
C MET A 16 20.61 11.48 2.38
N LEU A 17 21.69 12.05 1.82
CA LEU A 17 21.80 12.28 0.37
C LEU A 17 21.89 10.96 -0.40
N ILE A 18 22.70 10.02 0.10
CA ILE A 18 22.80 8.66 -0.47
C ILE A 18 21.47 7.93 -0.35
N ALA A 19 20.81 7.99 0.82
CA ALA A 19 19.51 7.36 1.03
C ALA A 19 18.44 7.92 0.09
N ALA A 20 18.34 9.24 -0.05
CA ALA A 20 17.37 9.89 -0.93
C ALA A 20 17.59 9.50 -2.40
N THR A 21 18.84 9.59 -2.88
CA THR A 21 19.18 9.20 -4.26
C THR A 21 18.91 7.72 -4.52
N GLY A 22 19.28 6.85 -3.56
CA GLY A 22 19.05 5.42 -3.64
C GLY A 22 17.56 5.07 -3.68
N VAL A 23 16.73 5.73 -2.87
CA VAL A 23 15.27 5.57 -2.90
C VAL A 23 14.71 6.03 -4.24
N LEU A 24 15.10 7.22 -4.74
CA LEU A 24 14.62 7.73 -6.03
C LEU A 24 14.97 6.82 -7.20
N MET A 25 16.21 6.33 -7.27
CA MET A 25 16.59 5.36 -8.29
C MET A 25 15.81 4.05 -8.10
N GLY A 26 15.73 3.56 -6.86
CA GLY A 26 14.99 2.35 -6.52
C GLY A 26 13.53 2.40 -6.96
N THR A 27 12.81 3.50 -6.70
CA THR A 27 11.39 3.64 -7.08
C THR A 27 11.19 3.67 -8.59
N VAL A 28 12.08 4.34 -9.34
CA VAL A 28 12.00 4.38 -10.81
C VAL A 28 12.21 3.00 -11.43
N PHE A 29 13.07 2.16 -10.84
CA PHE A 29 13.30 0.79 -11.33
C PHE A 29 12.34 -0.26 -10.73
N SER A 30 11.53 0.06 -9.73
CA SER A 30 10.66 -0.89 -8.99
C SER A 30 9.21 -0.94 -9.49
N GLY A 31 8.97 -0.70 -10.79
CA GLY A 31 7.62 -0.64 -11.38
C GLY A 31 6.76 -1.90 -11.18
N GLY A 32 7.37 -3.08 -11.05
CA GLY A 32 6.63 -4.35 -10.87
C GLY A 32 6.00 -4.56 -9.48
N MET A 33 6.52 -3.91 -8.43
CA MET A 33 6.04 -4.13 -7.05
C MET A 33 4.63 -3.60 -6.83
N MET A 34 4.26 -2.50 -7.48
CA MET A 34 2.93 -1.89 -7.35
C MET A 34 1.84 -2.76 -8.01
N GLU A 35 2.19 -3.45 -9.11
CA GLU A 35 1.28 -4.39 -9.77
C GLU A 35 1.07 -5.66 -8.94
N ILE A 36 2.13 -6.15 -8.27
CA ILE A 36 2.03 -7.29 -7.35
C ILE A 36 1.17 -6.94 -6.13
N ALA A 37 1.32 -5.73 -5.57
CA ALA A 37 0.50 -5.28 -4.44
C ALA A 37 -0.99 -5.16 -4.82
N ARG A 38 -1.30 -4.66 -6.03
CA ARG A 38 -2.67 -4.56 -6.55
C ARG A 38 -3.26 -5.95 -6.83
N SER A 39 -2.63 -6.69 -7.73
CA SER A 39 -3.14 -7.99 -8.22
C SER A 39 -2.99 -9.11 -7.19
N GLY A 40 -2.20 -8.89 -6.13
CA GLY A 40 -2.04 -9.80 -5.00
C GLY A 40 -3.14 -9.68 -3.95
N VAL A 41 -3.86 -8.56 -3.88
CA VAL A 41 -4.89 -8.31 -2.84
C VAL A 41 -6.31 -8.41 -3.39
N PHE A 42 -6.58 -7.87 -4.58
CA PHE A 42 -7.90 -7.92 -5.21
C PHE A 42 -7.79 -7.97 -6.74
N TYR A 43 -8.86 -8.38 -7.42
CA TYR A 43 -8.93 -8.39 -8.87
C TYR A 43 -9.45 -7.05 -9.41
N PRO A 44 -8.59 -6.13 -9.89
CA PRO A 44 -9.02 -4.79 -10.32
C PRO A 44 -10.03 -4.84 -11.48
N GLU A 45 -10.01 -5.89 -12.30
CA GLU A 45 -10.94 -6.10 -13.42
C GLU A 45 -12.41 -6.24 -12.99
N LYS A 46 -12.65 -6.59 -11.71
CA LYS A 46 -13.99 -6.73 -11.14
C LYS A 46 -14.56 -5.42 -10.62
N PHE A 47 -13.77 -4.35 -10.60
CA PHE A 47 -14.19 -3.04 -10.12
C PHE A 47 -14.32 -2.06 -11.29
N SER A 48 -15.31 -1.16 -11.22
CA SER A 48 -15.36 -0.05 -12.17
C SER A 48 -14.20 0.91 -11.93
N PHE A 49 -13.79 1.64 -12.97
CA PHE A 49 -12.67 2.59 -12.89
C PHE A 49 -12.83 3.61 -11.75
N ALA A 50 -14.05 4.13 -11.56
CA ALA A 50 -14.35 5.08 -10.49
C ALA A 50 -14.12 4.47 -9.10
N HIS A 51 -14.50 3.20 -8.89
CA HIS A 51 -14.29 2.51 -7.62
C HIS A 51 -12.80 2.24 -7.35
N ILE A 52 -12.03 1.86 -8.37
CA ILE A 52 -10.58 1.66 -8.24
C ILE A 52 -9.89 2.97 -7.84
N MET A 53 -10.26 4.08 -8.47
CA MET A 53 -9.72 5.39 -8.12
C MET A 53 -10.09 5.80 -6.70
N LEU A 54 -11.32 5.52 -6.26
CA LEU A 54 -11.75 5.77 -4.89
C LEU A 54 -10.95 4.94 -3.88
N ILE A 55 -10.74 3.65 -4.15
CA ILE A 55 -9.91 2.76 -3.33
C ILE A 55 -8.50 3.33 -3.20
N PHE A 56 -7.81 3.64 -4.31
CA PHE A 56 -6.45 4.14 -4.24
C PHE A 56 -6.36 5.50 -3.55
N LEU A 57 -7.30 6.40 -3.79
CA LEU A 57 -7.34 7.69 -3.10
C LEU A 57 -7.51 7.51 -1.58
N ALA A 58 -8.46 6.66 -1.18
CA ALA A 58 -8.74 6.40 0.24
C ALA A 58 -7.53 5.76 0.94
N VAL A 59 -6.91 4.77 0.30
CA VAL A 59 -5.71 4.10 0.83
C VAL A 59 -4.55 5.09 0.96
N MET A 60 -4.26 5.90 -0.05
CA MET A 60 -3.17 6.89 0.00
C MET A 60 -3.36 7.93 1.11
N ILE A 61 -4.59 8.40 1.32
CA ILE A 61 -4.89 9.34 2.42
C ILE A 61 -4.73 8.65 3.77
N THR A 62 -5.23 7.42 3.90
CA THR A 62 -5.16 6.65 5.15
C THR A 62 -3.72 6.31 5.51
N ASP A 63 -2.89 5.91 4.55
CA ASP A 63 -1.47 5.61 4.76
C ASP A 63 -0.71 6.84 5.26
N VAL A 64 -0.94 8.02 4.68
CA VAL A 64 -0.32 9.27 5.17
C VAL A 64 -0.72 9.55 6.62
N ILE A 65 -2.02 9.44 6.95
CA ILE A 65 -2.52 9.71 8.30
C ILE A 65 -1.98 8.68 9.29
N LEU A 66 -2.00 7.40 8.93
CA LEU A 66 -1.56 6.29 9.75
C LEU A 66 -0.06 6.43 10.02
N LEU A 67 0.75 6.55 8.97
CA LEU A 67 2.20 6.65 9.11
C LEU A 67 2.59 7.91 9.89
N ASP A 68 1.97 9.06 9.65
CA ASP A 68 2.25 10.28 10.40
C ASP A 68 1.91 10.14 11.89
N THR A 69 0.74 9.58 12.20
CA THR A 69 0.30 9.32 13.58
C THR A 69 1.27 8.39 14.30
N PHE A 70 1.62 7.26 13.67
CA PHE A 70 2.48 6.24 14.28
C PHE A 70 3.94 6.71 14.41
N ASN A 71 4.45 7.46 13.42
CA ASN A 71 5.77 8.08 13.49
C ASN A 71 5.82 9.15 14.59
N THR A 72 4.73 9.92 14.77
CA THR A 72 4.63 10.95 15.82
C THR A 72 4.66 10.34 17.23
N ILE A 73 4.00 9.20 17.44
CA ILE A 73 4.01 8.48 18.74
C ILE A 73 5.21 7.53 18.91
N GLY A 74 6.08 7.43 17.89
CA GLY A 74 7.31 6.65 17.95
C GLY A 74 7.14 5.13 17.84
N PHE A 75 5.98 4.64 17.38
CA PHE A 75 5.79 3.21 17.16
C PHE A 75 6.37 2.78 15.80
N PRO A 76 7.11 1.67 15.73
CA PRO A 76 7.60 1.14 14.46
C PRO A 76 6.44 0.58 13.62
N THR A 77 6.20 1.16 12.45
CA THR A 77 5.22 0.68 11.47
C THR A 77 5.89 0.11 10.23
N SER A 78 5.20 -0.83 9.58
CA SER A 78 5.61 -1.37 8.28
C SER A 78 4.69 -0.82 7.19
N THR A 79 5.25 0.02 6.31
CA THR A 79 4.52 0.62 5.18
C THR A 79 3.98 -0.45 4.22
N THR A 80 4.70 -1.56 4.05
CA THR A 80 4.25 -2.68 3.22
C THR A 80 3.03 -3.38 3.81
N VAL A 81 3.01 -3.59 5.13
CA VAL A 81 1.88 -4.25 5.78
C VAL A 81 0.67 -3.33 5.82
N SER A 82 0.85 -2.04 6.15
CA SER A 82 -0.23 -1.04 6.14
C SER A 82 -0.94 -1.01 4.78
N LEU A 83 -0.18 -0.84 3.69
CA LEU A 83 -0.73 -0.76 2.34
C LEU A 83 -1.51 -2.02 1.93
N VAL A 84 -1.02 -3.22 2.28
CA VAL A 84 -1.73 -4.48 1.97
C VAL A 84 -3.06 -4.58 2.71
N PHE A 85 -3.10 -4.27 4.00
CA PHE A 85 -4.32 -4.32 4.80
C PHE A 85 -5.33 -3.24 4.41
N GLU A 86 -4.85 -2.05 4.08
CA GLU A 86 -5.69 -0.94 3.61
C GLU A 86 -6.34 -1.26 2.26
N LEU A 87 -5.58 -1.80 1.29
CA LEU A 87 -6.14 -2.25 0.01
C LEU A 87 -7.15 -3.38 0.20
N LEU A 88 -6.88 -4.34 1.10
CA LEU A 88 -7.81 -5.43 1.40
C LEU A 88 -9.12 -4.89 2.00
N GLY A 89 -9.02 -4.01 3.00
CA GLY A 89 -10.17 -3.41 3.66
C GLY A 89 -11.01 -2.56 2.70
N ALA A 90 -10.37 -1.74 1.87
CA ALA A 90 -11.04 -0.93 0.87
C ALA A 90 -11.72 -1.79 -0.22
N ALA A 91 -11.05 -2.84 -0.70
CA ALA A 91 -11.63 -3.77 -1.67
C ALA A 91 -12.83 -4.54 -1.09
N VAL A 92 -12.75 -5.02 0.16
CA VAL A 92 -13.85 -5.67 0.87
C VAL A 92 -15.04 -4.71 1.01
N ALA A 93 -14.81 -3.48 1.46
CA ALA A 93 -15.86 -2.49 1.67
C ALA A 93 -16.64 -2.19 0.38
N ILE A 94 -15.92 -1.96 -0.73
CA ILE A 94 -16.54 -1.68 -2.03
C ILE A 94 -17.22 -2.94 -2.61
N ALA A 95 -16.63 -4.13 -2.44
CA ALA A 95 -17.25 -5.38 -2.88
C ALA A 95 -18.59 -5.64 -2.15
N VAL A 96 -18.65 -5.42 -0.83
CA VAL A 96 -19.88 -5.55 -0.05
C VAL A 96 -20.95 -4.56 -0.53
N ILE A 97 -20.57 -3.31 -0.78
CA ILE A 97 -21.50 -2.29 -1.30
C ILE A 97 -22.07 -2.73 -2.66
N GLN A 98 -21.24 -3.20 -3.59
CA GLN A 98 -21.69 -3.65 -4.91
C GLN A 98 -22.63 -4.87 -4.83
N ILE A 99 -22.28 -5.88 -4.01
CA ILE A 99 -23.14 -7.05 -3.79
C ILE A 99 -24.51 -6.62 -3.22
N SER A 100 -24.52 -5.67 -2.28
CA SER A 100 -25.77 -5.19 -1.65
C SER A 100 -26.69 -4.42 -2.61
N GLN A 101 -26.13 -3.84 -3.67
CA GLN A 101 -26.87 -3.06 -4.67
C GLN A 101 -27.44 -3.94 -5.82
N GLY A 102 -27.32 -5.26 -5.73
CA GLY A 102 -27.99 -6.20 -6.62
C GLY A 102 -27.14 -6.71 -7.79
N ASP A 103 -25.82 -6.47 -7.79
CA ASP A 103 -24.91 -7.06 -8.78
C ASP A 103 -24.72 -8.56 -8.46
N GLN A 104 -25.55 -9.41 -9.04
CA GLN A 104 -25.62 -10.87 -8.79
C GLN A 104 -24.43 -11.67 -9.39
N ALA A 105 -23.22 -11.12 -9.50
CA ALA A 105 -22.14 -11.73 -10.29
C ALA A 105 -20.87 -12.15 -9.53
N GLY A 106 -20.87 -12.27 -8.20
CA GLY A 106 -19.76 -12.93 -7.52
C GLY A 106 -19.88 -12.99 -6.00
N MET A 107 -19.41 -14.09 -5.40
CA MET A 107 -19.16 -14.16 -3.97
C MET A 107 -18.00 -13.20 -3.63
N LEU A 108 -17.88 -12.77 -2.37
CA LEU A 108 -16.75 -11.94 -1.89
C LEU A 108 -15.36 -12.49 -2.32
N GLY A 109 -15.24 -13.82 -2.43
CA GLY A 109 -14.04 -14.52 -2.90
C GLY A 109 -13.69 -14.30 -4.38
N ASP A 110 -14.60 -13.80 -5.21
CA ASP A 110 -14.34 -13.49 -6.62
C ASP A 110 -13.71 -12.10 -6.81
N TYR A 111 -13.84 -11.23 -5.80
CA TYR A 111 -13.28 -9.88 -5.79
C TYR A 111 -11.93 -9.82 -5.09
N ILE A 112 -11.72 -10.71 -4.11
CA ILE A 112 -10.50 -10.78 -3.29
C ILE A 112 -9.62 -11.91 -3.79
N ASN A 113 -8.31 -11.69 -3.87
CA ASN A 113 -7.37 -12.74 -4.24
C ASN A 113 -7.08 -13.69 -3.05
N SER A 114 -8.06 -14.50 -2.66
CA SER A 114 -7.95 -15.45 -1.53
C SER A 114 -7.00 -16.62 -1.78
N GLY A 115 -6.47 -16.80 -2.99
CA GLY A 115 -5.50 -17.86 -3.32
C GLY A 115 -4.06 -17.53 -2.94
N LYS A 116 -3.78 -16.28 -2.56
CA LYS A 116 -2.46 -15.78 -2.13
C LYS A 116 -2.46 -15.16 -0.73
N ALA A 117 -3.61 -15.15 -0.06
CA ALA A 117 -3.78 -14.72 1.32
C ALA A 117 -3.43 -15.85 2.30
#